data_AF-A0A9E4VIQ6-F1
#
_entry.id   AF-A0A9E4VIQ6-F1
#
_cell.length_a   1.000
_cell.length_b   1.000
_cell.length_c   1.000
_cell.angle_alpha   90.00
_cell.angle_beta   90.00
_cell.angle_gamma   90.00
#
_symmetry.space_group_name_H-M   'P 1'
#
loop_
_entity.id
_entity.type
_entity.pdbx_description
1 polymer ?
#
loop_
_entity_poly.entity_id
_entity_poly.type
_entity_poly.pdbx_seq_one_letter_code
_entity_poly.pdbx_strand_id
1 'polypeptide(L)' 'PALRTFILPGGSQAGALLHLCRTVCRRAERSVVTLGRKEEVRPAIGAYLNRLSDLLFALARYENRAAKKPETEWRKG' A
#
# COMPACT_ATOMS: atom_id res chain seq x y z
N PRO A 1 -13.28 2.80 -9.62
CA PRO A 1 -13.84 1.53 -10.15
C PRO A 1 -13.61 0.39 -9.15
N ALA A 2 -14.52 -0.60 -9.08
CA ALA A 2 -14.32 -1.80 -8.26
C ALA A 2 -13.09 -2.58 -8.74
N LEU A 3 -12.27 -3.09 -7.81
CA LEU A 3 -11.04 -3.81 -8.12
C LEU A 3 -11.39 -5.26 -8.52
N ARG A 4 -11.15 -5.65 -9.78
CA ARG A 4 -11.38 -7.02 -10.27
C ARG A 4 -10.09 -7.79 -10.54
N THR A 5 -9.00 -7.06 -10.71
CA THR A 5 -7.67 -7.56 -11.08
C THR A 5 -6.60 -6.78 -10.31
N PHE A 6 -5.39 -7.35 -10.21
CA PHE A 6 -4.26 -6.62 -9.62
C PHE A 6 -3.93 -5.40 -10.49
N ILE A 7 -3.60 -4.28 -9.86
CA ILE A 7 -3.15 -3.06 -10.53
C ILE A 7 -1.65 -2.95 -10.39
N LEU A 8 -0.97 -2.62 -11.49
CA LEU A 8 0.44 -2.27 -11.47
C LEU A 8 0.66 -0.93 -10.77
N PRO A 9 1.61 -0.84 -9.83
CA PRO A 9 1.88 0.41 -9.12
C PRO A 9 2.39 1.47 -10.10
N GLY A 10 1.65 2.56 -10.26
CA GLY A 10 1.98 3.61 -11.21
C GLY A 10 0.85 4.62 -11.40
N GLY A 11 0.79 5.25 -12.57
CA GLY A 11 -0.21 6.27 -12.92
C GLY A 11 0.37 7.68 -12.87
N SER A 12 -0.06 8.47 -11.89
CA SER A 12 0.49 9.80 -11.59
C SER A 12 1.76 9.71 -10.74
N GLN A 13 2.58 10.76 -10.72
CA GLN A 13 3.76 10.82 -9.85
C GLN A 13 3.37 10.67 -8.37
N ALA A 14 2.31 11.36 -7.93
CA ALA A 14 1.77 11.25 -6.58
C ALA A 14 1.25 9.83 -6.27
N GLY A 15 0.49 9.23 -7.19
CA GLY A 15 0.00 7.85 -7.06
C GLY A 15 1.14 6.82 -6.98
N ALA A 16 2.19 6.99 -7.79
CA ALA A 16 3.38 6.15 -7.74
C ALA A 16 4.13 6.29 -6.40
N LEU A 17 4.28 7.51 -5.89
CA LEU A 17 4.88 7.77 -4.57
C LEU A 17 4.04 7.15 -3.44
N LEU A 18 2.71 7.20 -3.52
CA LEU A 18 1.83 6.54 -2.56
C LEU A 18 1.98 5.01 -2.59
N HIS A 19 2.14 4.42 -3.78
CA HIS A 19 2.49 3.01 -3.89
C HIS A 19 3.87 2.69 -3.30
N LEU A 20 4.87 3.57 -3.43
CA LEU A 20 6.16 3.44 -2.76
C LEU A 20 6.02 3.53 -1.24
N CYS A 21 5.30 4.52 -0.71
CA CYS A 21 5.01 4.65 0.71
C CYS A 21 4.33 3.38 1.24
N ARG A 22 3.41 2.78 0.47
CA ARG A 22 2.77 1.51 0.82
C ARG A 22 3.80 0.39 0.97
N THR A 23 4.77 0.24 0.06
CA THR A 23 5.80 -0.81 0.18
C THR A 23 6.71 -0.59 1.38
N VAL A 24 7.05 0.68 1.71
CA VAL A 24 7.78 1.05 2.92
C VAL A 24 6.98 0.71 4.18
N CYS A 25 5.68 1.00 4.22
CA CYS A 25 4.79 0.66 5.33
C CYS A 25 4.71 -0.86 5.56
N ARG A 26 4.62 -1.67 4.48
CA ARG A 26 4.69 -3.14 4.55
C ARG A 26 6.05 -3.64 5.03
N ARG A 27 7.15 -2.97 4.67
CA ARG A 27 8.48 -3.30 5.19
C ARG A 27 8.58 -3.01 6.69
N ALA A 28 8.08 -1.86 7.14
CA ALA A 28 8.02 -1.51 8.56
C ALA A 28 7.18 -2.52 9.37
N GLU A 29 6.03 -2.95 8.85
CA GLU A 29 5.22 -4.00 9.48
C GLU A 29 6.01 -5.30 9.67
N ARG A 30 6.72 -5.77 8.64
CA ARG A 30 7.56 -6.97 8.77
C ARG A 30 8.65 -6.81 9.83
N SER A 31 9.25 -5.63 9.94
CA SER A 31 10.22 -5.32 11.00
C SER A 31 9.58 -5.38 12.38
N VAL A 32 8.36 -4.84 12.55
CA VAL A 32 7.60 -4.90 13.80
C VAL A 32 7.24 -6.34 14.16
N VAL A 33 6.78 -7.15 13.21
CA VAL A 33 6.50 -8.58 13.42
C VAL A 33 7.76 -9.33 13.85
N THR A 34 8.90 -8.99 13.24
CA THR A 34 10.19 -9.62 13.59
C THR A 34 10.63 -9.23 15.00
N LEU A 35 10.47 -7.97 15.38
CA LEU A 35 10.75 -7.48 16.74
C LEU A 35 9.82 -8.14 17.77
N GLY A 36 8.54 -8.31 17.44
CA GLY A 36 7.55 -8.97 18.29
C GLY A 36 7.86 -10.44 18.61
N ARG A 37 8.81 -11.06 17.91
CA ARG A 37 9.32 -12.41 18.23
C ARG A 37 10.40 -12.41 19.32
N LYS A 38 11.02 -11.25 19.58
CA LYS A 38 12.12 -11.07 20.53
C LYS A 38 11.70 -10.31 21.78
N GLU A 39 10.82 -9.33 21.61
CA GLU A 39 10.39 -8.42 22.67
C GLU A 39 8.87 -8.19 22.59
N GLU A 40 8.27 -7.77 23.69
CA GLU A 40 6.86 -7.41 23.70
C GLU A 40 6.63 -6.11 22.92
N VAL A 41 5.79 -6.17 21.89
CA VAL A 41 5.40 -5.01 21.09
C VAL A 41 3.90 -4.82 21.20
N ARG A 42 3.46 -3.57 21.39
CA ARG A 42 2.04 -3.23 21.50
C ARG A 42 1.29 -3.69 20.23
N PRO A 43 0.26 -4.56 20.34
CA PRO A 43 -0.45 -5.09 19.18
C PRO A 43 -1.07 -4.03 18.26
N ALA A 44 -1.44 -2.88 18.85
CA ALA A 44 -1.97 -1.73 18.12
C ALA A 44 -1.02 -1.20 17.02
N ILE A 45 0.30 -1.35 17.18
CA ILE A 45 1.28 -0.89 16.18
C ILE A 45 1.17 -1.70 14.90
N GLY A 46 1.11 -3.03 15.03
CA GLY A 46 0.93 -3.93 13.87
C GLY A 46 -0.40 -3.68 13.17
N ALA A 47 -1.49 -3.56 13.94
CA ALA A 47 -2.82 -3.27 13.40
C ALA A 47 -2.87 -1.92 12.67
N TYR A 48 -2.22 -0.90 13.22
CA TYR A 48 -2.12 0.42 12.59
C TYR A 48 -1.36 0.36 11.26
N LEU A 49 -0.17 -0.27 11.23
CA LEU A 49 0.61 -0.41 10.00
C LEU A 49 -0.17 -1.18 8.92
N ASN A 50 -0.93 -2.20 9.31
CA ASN A 50 -1.81 -2.93 8.41
C ASN A 50 -2.82 -2.02 7.71
N ARG A 51 -3.60 -1.27 8.51
CA ARG A 51 -4.60 -0.33 7.99
C ARG A 51 -4.00 0.84 7.23
N LEU A 52 -2.85 1.34 7.66
CA LEU A 52 -2.14 2.42 6.95
C LEU A 52 -1.75 1.97 5.54
N SER A 53 -1.31 0.73 5.35
CA SER A 53 -0.97 0.25 4.01
C SER A 53 -2.18 0.13 3.08
N ASP A 54 -3.34 -0.24 3.63
CA ASP A 54 -4.61 -0.31 2.89
C ASP A 54 -5.05 1.11 2.49
N LEU A 55 -4.93 2.06 3.41
CA LEU A 55 -5.19 3.48 3.15
C LEU A 55 -4.27 4.03 2.06
N LEU A 56 -2.96 3.75 2.11
CA LEU A 56 -2.01 4.19 1.09
C LEU A 56 -2.34 3.60 -0.29
N PHE A 57 -2.84 2.37 -0.35
CA PHE A 57 -3.36 1.80 -1.60
C PHE A 57 -4.59 2.56 -2.10
N ALA A 58 -5.57 2.82 -1.23
CA ALA A 58 -6.77 3.56 -1.59
C ALA A 58 -6.46 5.00 -2.06
N LEU A 59 -5.53 5.68 -1.39
CA LEU A 59 -5.08 7.03 -1.76
C LEU A 59 -4.35 7.02 -3.10
N ALA A 60 -3.50 6.04 -3.39
CA ALA A 60 -2.82 5.96 -4.68
C ALA A 60 -3.81 5.89 -5.84
N ARG A 61 -4.89 5.12 -5.66
CA ARG A 61 -5.99 5.00 -6.63
C ARG A 61 -6.82 6.29 -6.73
N TYR A 62 -7.09 6.93 -5.60
CA TYR A 62 -7.78 8.21 -5.56
C TYR A 62 -7.01 9.29 -6.33
N GLU A 63 -5.70 9.41 -6.08
CA GLU A 63 -4.82 10.35 -6.77
C GLU A 63 -4.77 10.09 -8.27
N ASN A 64 -4.63 8.83 -8.69
CA ASN A 64 -4.67 8.49 -10.11
C ASN A 64 -5.99 8.88 -10.77
N ARG A 65 -7.12 8.67 -10.08
CA ARG A 65 -8.44 9.10 -10.55
C ARG A 65 -8.53 10.63 -10.64
N ALA A 66 -8.06 11.35 -9.62
CA ALA A 66 -8.07 12.82 -9.58
C ALA A 66 -7.20 13.42 -10.69
N ALA A 67 -6.02 12.82 -10.94
CA ALA A 67 -5.09 13.20 -12.01
C ALA A 67 -5.50 12.70 -13.41
N LYS A 68 -6.66 12.03 -13.54
CA LYS A 68 -7.15 11.41 -14.79
C LYS A 68 -6.11 10.47 -15.43
N LYS A 69 -5.30 9.79 -14.61
CA LYS A 69 -4.32 8.79 -15.06
C LYS A 69 -4.95 7.39 -15.00
N PRO A 70 -4.83 6.59 -16.08
CA PRO A 70 -5.38 5.23 -16.08
C PRO A 70 -4.63 4.33 -15.10
N GLU A 71 -5.37 3.42 -14.46
CA GLU A 71 -4.81 2.32 -13.68
C GLU A 71 -4.47 1.17 -14.63
N THR A 72 -3.21 0.72 -14.67
CA THR A 72 -2.81 -0.40 -15.52
C THR A 72 -3.11 -1.71 -14.81
N GLU A 73 -4.05 -2.48 -15.35
CA GLU A 73 -4.35 -3.82 -14.86
C GLU A 73 -3.24 -4.81 -15.24
N TRP A 74 -2.86 -5.66 -14.30
CA TRP A 74 -1.93 -6.74 -14.54
C TRP A 74 -2.60 -7.84 -15.38
N ARG A 75 -1.95 -8.22 -16.48
CA ARG A 75 -2.38 -9.32 -17.35
C ARG A 75 -1.48 -10.52 -17.11
N LYS A 76 -2.06 -11.71 -16.90
CA LYS A 76 -1.32 -12.98 -16.96
C LYS A 76 -0.89 -13.20 -18.40
N GLY A 77 0.43 -13.36 -18.60
CA GLY A 77 1.00 -13.87 -19.85
C GLY A 77 0.83 -15.39 -19.94
#